data_AF-A0A2V8QUT9-F1
#
_entry.id   AF-A0A2V8QUT9-F1
#
_cell.length_a   1.000
_cell.length_b   1.000
_cell.length_c   1.000
_cell.angle_alpha   90.00
_cell.angle_beta   90.00
_cell.angle_gamma   90.00
#
_symmetry.space_group_name_H-M   'P 1'
#
loop_
_entity.id
_entity.type
_entity.pdbx_description
1 polymer ?
#
loop_
_entity_poly.entity_id
_entity_poly.type
_entity_poly.pdbx_seq_one_letter_code
_entity_poly.pdbx_strand_id
1 'polypeptide(L)' 'MQRFLDKRPSDPEGLYLMGRAHAGLGHAREAVEWMQRCVEAVRTAPAYKYRADQRWLNEAQQFLRTQP' A
#
# COMPACT_ATOMS: atom_id res chain seq x y z
N MET A 1 0.52 -16.01 -25.73
CA MET A 1 -0.56 -16.14 -24.74
C MET A 1 -0.04 -15.68 -23.38
N GLN A 2 0.13 -14.36 -23.20
CA GLN A 2 0.58 -13.81 -21.92
C GLN A 2 -0.60 -13.15 -21.21
N ARG A 3 -0.85 -13.68 -20.02
CA ARG A 3 -1.92 -13.40 -19.09
C ARG A 3 -1.91 -11.90 -18.75
N PHE A 4 -2.77 -11.12 -19.41
CA PHE A 4 -3.23 -9.83 -18.87
C PHE A 4 -4.12 -10.19 -17.68
N LEU A 5 -3.51 -10.54 -16.55
CA LEU A 5 -4.22 -10.46 -15.29
C LEU A 5 -4.53 -8.99 -15.14
N ASP A 6 -5.81 -8.69 -15.32
CA ASP A 6 -6.59 -7.59 -14.76
C ASP A 6 -6.34 -7.49 -13.24
N LYS A 7 -5.07 -7.34 -12.84
CA LYS A 7 -4.74 -6.74 -11.56
C LYS A 7 -5.16 -5.30 -11.76
N ARG A 8 -6.44 -5.02 -11.48
CA ARG A 8 -6.87 -3.66 -11.15
C ARG A 8 -5.76 -3.14 -10.24
N PRO A 9 -4.99 -2.13 -10.66
CA PRO A 9 -3.90 -1.63 -9.83
C PRO A 9 -4.59 -1.18 -8.54
N SER A 10 -4.38 -1.95 -7.47
CA SER A 10 -4.98 -1.65 -6.19
C SER A 10 -4.54 -0.25 -5.84
N ASP A 11 -5.51 0.63 -5.61
CA ASP A 11 -5.23 2.03 -5.32
C ASP A 11 -4.36 2.12 -4.06
N PRO A 12 -3.10 2.58 -4.17
CA PRO A 12 -2.19 2.64 -3.03
C PRO A 12 -2.72 3.56 -1.92
N GLU A 13 -3.44 4.60 -2.29
CA GLU A 13 -4.10 5.50 -1.34
C GLU A 13 -5.11 4.73 -0.49
N GLY A 14 -6.00 3.97 -1.13
CA GLY A 14 -6.99 3.15 -0.44
C GLY A 14 -6.35 2.12 0.50
N LEU A 15 -5.28 1.47 0.07
CA LEU A 15 -4.55 0.51 0.89
C LEU A 15 -3.90 1.17 2.12
N TYR A 16 -3.31 2.35 1.96
CA TYR A 16 -2.76 3.14 3.06
C TYR A 16 -3.85 3.58 4.05
N LEU A 17 -4.97 4.10 3.55
CA LEU A 17 -6.09 4.53 4.40
C LEU A 17 -6.68 3.37 5.20
N MET A 18 -6.80 2.18 4.61
CA MET A 18 -7.21 0.96 5.32
C MET A 18 -6.23 0.63 6.45
N GLY A 19 -4.93 0.62 6.17
CA GLY A 19 -3.93 0.36 7.21
C GLY A 19 -3.99 1.38 8.35
N ARG A 20 -4.19 2.66 8.04
CA ARG A 20 -4.38 3.74 9.02
C ARG A 20 -5.63 3.53 9.88
N ALA A 21 -6.74 3.12 9.25
CA ALA A 21 -7.98 2.83 9.97
C ALA A 21 -7.80 1.65 10.92
N HIS A 22 -7.21 0.54 10.46
CA HIS A 22 -6.91 -0.62 11.30
C HIS A 22 -5.95 -0.27 12.45
N ALA A 23 -4.96 0.59 12.20
CA ALA A 23 -4.05 1.07 13.25
C ALA A 23 -4.79 1.86 14.34
N GLY A 24 -5.71 2.75 13.93
CA GLY A 24 -6.56 3.52 14.86
C GLY A 24 -7.53 2.65 15.67
N LEU A 25 -7.92 1.49 15.15
CA LEU A 25 -8.75 0.50 15.84
C LEU A 25 -7.95 -0.42 16.79
N GLY A 26 -6.62 -0.30 16.85
CA GLY A 26 -5.75 -1.18 17.64
C GLY A 26 -5.41 -2.50 16.95
N HIS A 27 -5.83 -2.71 15.70
CA HIS A 27 -5.51 -3.87 14.89
C HIS A 27 -4.13 -3.73 14.24
N ALA A 28 -3.08 -3.72 15.06
CA ALA A 28 -1.71 -3.45 14.61
C ALA A 28 -1.23 -4.44 13.54
N ARG A 29 -1.60 -5.72 13.66
CA ARG A 29 -1.22 -6.75 12.70
C ARG A 29 -1.85 -6.51 11.34
N GLU A 30 -3.17 -6.32 11.28
CA GLU A 30 -3.84 -5.99 10.02
C GLU A 30 -3.35 -4.67 9.42
N ALA A 31 -3.05 -3.67 10.26
CA ALA A 31 -2.49 -2.41 9.78
C ALA A 31 -1.16 -2.60 9.04
N VAL A 32 -0.26 -3.42 9.58
CA VAL A 32 1.01 -3.79 8.94
C VAL A 32 0.76 -4.52 7.62
N GLU A 33 -0.16 -5.48 7.59
CA GLU A 33 -0.50 -6.20 6.36
C GLU A 33 -1.05 -5.27 5.26
N TRP A 34 -1.89 -4.30 5.62
CA TRP A 34 -2.39 -3.31 4.67
C TRP A 34 -1.29 -2.39 4.14
N MET A 35 -0.35 -1.96 4.98
CA MET A 35 0.79 -1.17 4.51
C MET A 35 1.72 -1.96 3.60
N GLN A 36 1.95 -3.24 3.87
CA GLN A 36 2.72 -4.10 2.97
C GLN A 36 2.06 -4.22 1.59
N ARG A 37 0.74 -4.39 1.55
CA ARG A 37 -0.03 -4.39 0.30
C ARG A 37 0.07 -3.06 -0.43
N CYS A 38 0.03 -1.93 0.28
CA CYS A 38 0.24 -0.60 -0.31
C CYS A 38 1.61 -0.51 -1.00
N VAL A 39 2.67 -0.91 -0.31
CA VAL A 39 4.04 -0.91 -0.85
C VAL A 39 4.14 -1.80 -2.09
N GLU A 40 3.56 -3.00 -2.07
CA GLU A 40 3.56 -3.91 -3.22
C GLU A 40 2.77 -3.34 -4.41
N ALA A 41 1.63 -2.69 -4.16
CA ALA A 41 0.83 -2.06 -5.20
C ALA A 41 1.61 -0.95 -5.92
N VAL A 42 2.31 -0.06 -5.18
CA VAL A 42 3.15 0.98 -5.80
C VAL A 42 4.32 0.38 -6.58
N ARG A 43 4.97 -0.65 -6.04
CA ARG A 43 6.12 -1.31 -6.69
C ARG A 43 5.76 -2.06 -7.96
N THR A 44 4.53 -2.55 -8.05
CA THR A 44 4.01 -3.27 -9.22
C THR A 44 3.27 -2.36 -10.20
N ALA A 45 3.03 -1.10 -9.82
CA ALA A 45 2.39 -0.11 -10.68
C ALA A 45 3.33 0.36 -11.82
N PRO A 46 2.78 0.74 -12.98
CA PRO A 46 3.57 1.29 -14.08
C PRO A 46 4.22 2.64 -13.69
N ALA A 47 5.39 2.93 -14.24
CA ALA A 47 6.20 4.12 -13.91
C ALA A 47 5.46 5.47 -14.05
N TYR A 48 4.43 5.57 -14.90
CA TYR A 48 3.66 6.80 -15.08
C TYR A 48 2.73 7.12 -13.90
N LYS A 49 2.34 6.14 -13.08
CA LYS A 49 1.53 6.35 -11.85
C LYS A 49 2.40 6.55 -10.61
N TYR A 50 3.65 6.08 -10.68
CA TYR A 50 4.59 6.07 -9.56
C TYR A 50 4.76 7.44 -8.88
N ARG A 51 4.76 8.55 -9.63
CA ARG A 51 4.93 9.90 -9.03
C ARG A 51 3.77 10.28 -8.10
N ALA A 52 2.54 9.92 -8.44
CA ALA A 52 1.39 10.18 -7.58
C ALA A 52 1.40 9.24 -6.36
N ASP A 53 1.81 8.00 -6.59
CA ASP A 53 1.77 6.93 -5.58
C ASP A 53 2.99 6.93 -4.64
N GLN A 54 4.07 7.65 -5.00
CA GLN A 54 5.30 7.75 -4.23
C GLN A 54 5.08 8.26 -2.82
N ARG A 55 4.12 9.18 -2.65
CA ARG A 55 3.76 9.68 -1.32
C ARG A 55 3.27 8.55 -0.43
N TRP A 56 2.34 7.74 -0.93
CA TRP A 56 1.75 6.63 -0.18
C TRP A 56 2.78 5.54 0.12
N LEU A 57 3.70 5.28 -0.82
CA LEU A 57 4.83 4.38 -0.58
C LEU A 57 5.69 4.84 0.61
N ASN A 58 6.05 6.13 0.64
CA ASN A 58 6.88 6.67 1.71
C ASN A 58 6.16 6.64 3.06
N GLU A 59 4.88 7.05 3.10
CA GLU A 59 4.09 7.01 4.33
C GLU A 59 3.88 5.57 4.85
N ALA A 60 3.58 4.63 3.96
CA ALA A 60 3.44 3.21 4.32
C ALA A 60 4.75 2.60 4.85
N GLN A 61 5.90 2.92 4.23
CA GLN A 61 7.21 2.47 4.71
C GLN A 61 7.58 3.09 6.06
N GLN A 62 7.27 4.38 6.26
CA GLN A 62 7.49 5.03 7.54
C GLN A 62 6.65 4.37 8.64
N PHE A 63 5.37 4.10 8.37
CA PHE A 63 4.49 3.37 9.28
C PHE A 63 5.09 2.02 9.67
N LEU A 64 5.49 1.20 8.69
CA LEU A 64 6.12 -0.11 8.93
C LEU A 64 7.41 -0.03 9.77
N ARG A 65 8.14 1.09 9.71
CA ARG A 65 9.34 1.31 10.54
C ARG A 65 9.01 1.76 11.97
N THR A 66 7.83 2.34 12.18
CA THR A 66 7.37 2.82 13.50
C THR A 66 6.58 1.78 14.27
N GLN A 67 6.03 0.75 13.62
CA GLN A 67 5.47 -0.40 14.31
C GLN A 67 6.59 -1.31 14.85
N PRO A 68 6.55 -1.70 16.13
CA PRO A 68 7.52 -2.61 16.75
C PRO A 68 7.36 -4.06 16.30
#